data_AF-A0A392RZ65-F1
#
_entry.id   AF-A0A392RZ65-F1
#
_cell.length_a   1.000
_cell.length_b   1.000
_cell.length_c   1.000
_cell.angle_alpha   90.00
_cell.angle_beta   90.00
_cell.angle_gamma   90.00
#
_symmetry.space_group_name_H-M   'P 1'
#
loop_
_entity.id
_entity.type
_entity.pdbx_description
1 polymer ?
#
loop_
_entity_poly.entity_id
_entity_poly.type
_entity_poly.pdbx_seq_one_letter_code
_entity_poly.pdbx_strand_id
1 'polypeptide(L)'
;MELEIIFEAMDCSEEGKTTLGTYVLREKANVWWKNAKQRLGPGGIAIPWEMFKREFLIKYFPDDVKNKKVVEFMELKQGNMTVADYAVKFETLCAFSPH
;
A
#
# COMPACT_ATOMS: atom_id res chain seq x y z
N MET A 1 -6.09 -4.44 2.93
CA MET A 1 -6.07 -2.98 3.16
C MET A 1 -7.38 -2.62 3.85
N GLU A 2 -7.33 -2.07 5.06
CA GLU A 2 -8.55 -1.72 5.84
C GLU A 2 -9.54 -0.85 5.06
N LEU A 3 -9.03 0.02 4.17
CA LEU A 3 -9.88 0.83 3.29
C LEU A 3 -10.73 0.00 2.32
N GLU A 4 -10.26 -1.14 1.84
CA GLU A 4 -11.04 -2.00 0.93
C GLU A 4 -12.25 -2.58 1.68
N ILE A 5 -12.08 -2.96 2.96
CA ILE A 5 -13.16 -3.44 3.82
C ILE A 5 -14.19 -2.33 4.06
N ILE A 6 -13.72 -1.10 4.30
CA ILE A 6 -14.60 0.07 4.48
C ILE A 6 -15.38 0.37 3.18
N PHE A 7 -14.71 0.34 2.03
CA PHE A 7 -15.36 0.58 0.74
C PHE A 7 -16.40 -0.47 0.41
N GLU A 8 -16.14 -1.74 0.71
CA GLU A 8 -17.09 -2.83 0.54
C GLU A 8 -18.30 -2.66 1.49
N ALA A 9 -18.05 -2.39 2.77
CA ALA A 9 -19.12 -2.17 3.75
C ALA A 9 -20.01 -0.94 3.42
N MET A 10 -19.45 0.06 2.75
CA MET A 10 -20.15 1.29 2.36
C MET A 10 -20.75 1.23 0.95
N ASP A 11 -20.59 0.13 0.21
CA ASP A 11 -20.98 -0.01 -1.21
C ASP A 11 -20.46 1.16 -2.07
N CYS A 12 -19.17 1.50 -1.89
CA CYS A 12 -18.56 2.63 -2.58
C CYS A 12 -18.39 2.35 -4.08
N SER A 13 -18.88 3.27 -4.91
CA SER A 13 -18.59 3.26 -6.35
C SER A 13 -17.09 3.43 -6.62
N GLU A 14 -16.63 2.93 -7.77
CA GLU A 14 -15.21 3.04 -8.19
C GLU A 14 -14.70 4.48 -8.22
N GLU A 15 -15.56 5.44 -8.59
CA GLU A 15 -15.23 6.88 -8.56
C GLU A 15 -15.15 7.43 -7.13
N GLY A 16 -16.00 6.93 -6.23
CA GLY A 16 -16.03 7.29 -4.82
C GLY A 16 -14.81 6.80 -4.04
N LYS A 17 -14.31 5.60 -4.36
CA LYS A 17 -13.16 4.97 -3.70
C LYS A 17 -11.91 5.85 -3.73
N THR A 18 -11.55 6.41 -4.89
CA THR A 18 -10.38 7.31 -4.98
C THR A 18 -10.56 8.58 -4.17
N THR A 19 -11.77 9.15 -4.17
CA THR A 19 -12.05 10.38 -3.41
C THR A 19 -11.91 10.13 -1.91
N LEU A 20 -12.53 9.07 -1.39
CA LEU A 20 -12.49 8.72 0.02
C LEU A 20 -11.11 8.21 0.46
N GLY A 21 -10.48 7.35 -0.34
CA GLY A 21 -9.16 6.78 -0.05
C GLY A 21 -8.05 7.83 -0.06
N THR A 22 -8.22 8.92 -0.80
CA THR A 22 -7.24 10.02 -0.79
C THR A 22 -7.48 11.01 0.34
N TYR A 23 -8.67 11.01 0.95
CA TYR A 23 -8.99 11.83 2.13
C TYR A 23 -8.23 11.40 3.38
N VAL A 24 -7.90 10.11 3.50
CA VAL A 24 -7.14 9.59 4.64
C VAL A 24 -5.63 9.86 4.54
N LEU A 25 -5.15 10.38 3.39
CA LEU A 25 -3.73 10.72 3.22
C LEU A 25 -3.35 11.89 4.11
N ARG A 26 -2.27 11.72 4.86
CA ARG A 26 -1.76 12.74 5.77
C ARG A 26 -0.50 13.41 5.21
N GLU A 27 -0.36 14.70 5.51
CA GLU A 27 0.86 15.50 5.30
C GLU A 27 1.51 15.28 3.92
N LYS A 28 2.71 14.67 3.90
CA LYS A 28 3.53 14.43 2.72
C LYS A 28 2.82 13.58 1.67
N ALA A 29 1.98 12.64 2.08
CA ALA A 29 1.24 11.78 1.16
C ALA A 29 0.13 12.54 0.43
N ASN A 30 -0.54 13.46 1.11
CA ASN A 30 -1.55 14.31 0.48
C ASN A 30 -0.91 15.28 -0.52
N VAL A 31 0.21 15.92 -0.16
CA VAL A 31 0.95 16.81 -1.07
C VAL A 31 1.43 16.05 -2.31
N TRP A 32 2.02 14.86 -2.13
CA TRP A 32 2.43 14.02 -3.24
C TRP A 32 1.26 13.67 -4.15
N TRP A 33 0.12 13.25 -3.58
CA TRP A 33 -1.03 12.84 -4.37
C TRP A 33 -1.62 13.97 -5.21
N LYS A 34 -1.69 15.21 -4.67
CA LYS A 34 -2.13 16.38 -5.44
C LYS A 34 -1.27 16.62 -6.69
N ASN A 35 0.04 16.47 -6.57
CA ASN A 35 0.98 16.61 -7.69
C ASN A 35 0.88 15.44 -8.67
N ALA A 36 0.76 14.21 -8.16
CA ALA A 36 0.59 13.01 -8.99
C ALA A 36 -0.70 13.07 -9.81
N LYS A 37 -1.80 13.52 -9.20
CA LYS A 37 -3.10 13.69 -9.86
C LYS A 37 -3.03 14.66 -11.04
N GLN A 38 -2.30 15.78 -10.92
CA GLN A 38 -2.09 16.72 -12.02
C GLN A 38 -1.29 16.12 -13.18
N ARG A 39 -0.34 15.22 -12.89
CA ARG A 39 0.48 14.54 -13.90
C ARG A 39 -0.30 13.44 -14.64
N LEU A 40 -1.19 12.74 -13.94
CA LEU A 40 -1.92 11.58 -14.46
C LEU A 40 -3.07 11.94 -15.40
N GLY A 41 -3.53 13.19 -15.41
CA GLY A 41 -4.52 13.67 -16.38
C GLY A 41 -4.92 15.13 -16.15
N PRO A 42 -5.49 15.80 -17.17
CA PRO A 42 -6.05 17.14 -17.02
C PRO A 42 -7.10 17.16 -15.90
N GLY A 43 -7.09 18.23 -15.10
CA GLY A 43 -7.92 18.38 -13.91
C GLY A 43 -9.41 18.25 -14.23
N GLY A 44 -9.95 17.04 -14.06
CA GLY A 44 -11.33 16.72 -14.42
C GLY A 44 -11.54 15.23 -14.72
N ILE A 45 -10.50 14.50 -15.14
CA ILE A 45 -10.61 13.06 -15.34
C ILE A 45 -10.53 12.36 -13.98
N ALA A 46 -11.55 11.54 -13.68
CA ALA A 46 -11.56 10.69 -12.49
C ALA A 46 -10.42 9.67 -12.58
N ILE A 47 -9.58 9.60 -11.54
CA ILE A 47 -8.52 8.59 -11.46
C ILE A 47 -9.12 7.33 -10.84
N PRO A 48 -9.11 6.17 -11.53
CA PRO A 48 -9.56 4.91 -10.95
C PRO A 48 -8.76 4.54 -9.71
N TRP A 49 -9.42 3.87 -8.75
CA TRP A 49 -8.80 3.47 -7.49
C TRP A 49 -7.56 2.58 -7.69
N GLU A 50 -7.61 1.67 -8.66
CA GLU A 50 -6.47 0.83 -9.02
C GLU A 50 -5.24 1.62 -9.47
N MET A 51 -5.45 2.72 -10.20
CA MET A 51 -4.35 3.57 -10.64
C MET A 51 -3.74 4.34 -9.47
N PHE A 52 -4.57 4.82 -8.53
CA PHE A 52 -4.07 5.38 -7.27
C PHE A 52 -3.21 4.36 -6.50
N LYS A 53 -3.71 3.14 -6.28
CA LYS A 53 -2.99 2.09 -5.55
C LYS A 53 -1.64 1.78 -6.19
N ARG A 54 -1.60 1.67 -7.52
CA ARG A 54 -0.36 1.44 -8.26
C ARG A 54 0.67 2.55 -8.03
N GLU A 55 0.29 3.80 -8.22
CA GLU A 55 1.19 4.94 -8.02
C GLU A 55 1.62 5.09 -6.56
N PHE A 56 0.71 4.83 -5.62
CA PHE A 56 1.00 4.84 -4.19
C PHE A 56 2.06 3.81 -3.82
N LEU A 57 1.89 2.57 -4.31
CA LEU A 57 2.86 1.49 -4.10
C LEU A 57 4.21 1.80 -4.76
N ILE A 58 4.25 2.36 -5.97
CA ILE A 58 5.52 2.77 -6.59
C ILE A 58 6.24 3.82 -5.74
N LYS A 59 5.51 4.81 -5.19
CA LYS A 59 6.11 5.90 -4.42
C LYS A 59 6.60 5.48 -3.04
N TYR A 60 5.78 4.73 -2.31
CA TYR A 60 6.00 4.42 -0.88
C TYR A 60 6.51 3.00 -0.63
N PHE A 61 6.37 2.13 -1.63
CA PHE A 61 6.83 0.75 -1.58
C PHE A 61 7.67 0.39 -2.83
N PRO A 62 8.74 1.16 -3.10
CA PRO A 62 9.59 0.92 -4.26
C PRO A 62 10.26 -0.47 -4.18
N ASP A 63 10.75 -0.97 -5.31
CA ASP A 63 11.32 -2.32 -5.39
C ASP A 63 12.51 -2.52 -4.43
N ASP A 64 13.27 -1.47 -4.10
CA ASP A 64 14.31 -1.53 -3.06
C ASP A 64 13.75 -1.86 -1.67
N VAL A 65 12.58 -1.33 -1.33
CA VAL A 65 11.90 -1.64 -0.06
C VAL A 65 11.36 -3.06 -0.09
N LYS A 66 10.80 -3.51 -1.22
CA LYS A 66 10.37 -4.91 -1.41
C LYS A 66 11.55 -5.87 -1.30
N ASN A 67 12.65 -5.59 -1.99
CA ASN A 67 13.86 -6.41 -1.98
C ASN A 67 14.46 -6.49 -0.57
N LYS A 68 14.46 -5.40 0.19
CA LYS A 68 14.86 -5.45 1.61
C LYS A 68 13.96 -6.37 2.43
N LYS A 69 12.65 -6.39 2.17
CA LYS A 69 11.72 -7.31 2.84
C LYS A 69 11.95 -8.77 2.45
N VAL A 70 12.30 -9.03 1.19
CA VAL A 70 12.70 -10.38 0.74
C VAL A 70 13.99 -10.83 1.42
N VAL A 71 15.02 -9.97 1.48
CA VAL A 71 16.27 -10.30 2.19
C VAL A 71 16.01 -10.51 3.68
N GLU A 72 15.22 -9.65 4.32
CA GLU A 72 14.82 -9.80 5.73
C GLU A 72 14.10 -11.14 5.97
N PHE A 73 13.29 -11.59 5.02
CA PHE A 73 12.64 -12.90 5.06
C PHE A 73 13.63 -14.06 4.92
N MET A 74 14.54 -14.00 3.93
CA MET A 74 15.54 -15.04 3.68
C MET A 74 16.48 -15.22 4.88
N GLU A 75 16.78 -14.14 5.59
CA GLU A 75 17.65 -14.15 6.76
C GLU A 75 16.87 -14.39 8.07
N LEU A 76 15.54 -14.54 8.02
CA LEU A 76 14.69 -14.67 9.20
C LEU A 76 14.98 -15.97 9.94
N LYS A 77 15.66 -15.85 11.08
CA LYS A 77 15.86 -16.92 12.05
C LYS A 77 15.17 -16.56 13.36
N GLN A 78 14.63 -17.56 14.06
CA GLN A 78 13.95 -17.31 15.34
C GLN A 78 14.88 -16.61 16.34
N GLY A 79 16.14 -17.03 16.45
CA GLY A 79 17.09 -16.43 17.37
C GLY A 79 16.56 -16.44 18.81
N ASN A 80 16.50 -15.26 19.42
CA ASN A 80 15.98 -15.06 20.79
C ASN A 80 14.47 -14.72 20.83
N MET A 81 13.77 -14.71 19.68
CA MET A 81 12.34 -14.45 19.64
C MET A 81 11.55 -15.62 20.22
N THR A 82 10.40 -15.32 20.82
CA THR A 82 9.42 -16.36 21.12
C THR A 82 8.91 -16.97 19.81
N VAL A 83 8.41 -18.20 19.87
CA VAL A 83 7.80 -18.85 18.69
C VAL A 83 6.63 -18.02 18.15
N ALA A 84 5.86 -17.38 19.02
CA ALA A 84 4.76 -16.51 18.63
C ALA A 84 5.23 -15.27 17.87
N ASP A 85 6.25 -14.56 18.38
CA ASP A 85 6.79 -13.38 17.70
C ASP A 85 7.44 -13.74 16.36
N TYR A 86 8.11 -14.88 16.30
CA TYR A 86 8.67 -15.40 15.06
C TYR A 86 7.58 -15.72 14.03
N ALA A 87 6.50 -16.37 14.43
CA ALA A 87 5.39 -16.71 13.54
C ALA A 87 4.73 -15.45 12.94
N VAL A 88 4.44 -14.44 13.77
CA VAL A 88 3.89 -13.16 13.29
C VAL A 88 4.85 -12.49 12.30
N LYS A 89 6.16 -12.50 12.60
CA LYS A 89 7.17 -11.92 11.72
C LYS A 89 7.31 -12.71 10.41
N PHE A 90 7.23 -14.03 10.47
CA PHE A 90 7.25 -14.91 9.31
C PHE A 90 6.05 -14.66 8.40
N GLU A 91 4.83 -14.64 8.94
CA GLU A 91 3.59 -14.37 8.16
C GLU A 91 3.64 -12.99 7.49
N THR A 92 4.11 -11.97 8.22
CA THR A 92 4.24 -10.60 7.69
C THR A 92 5.23 -10.55 6.52
N LEU A 93 6.36 -11.24 6.63
CA LEU A 93 7.41 -11.20 5.62
C LEU A 93 7.15 -12.16 4.43
N CYS A 94 6.43 -13.26 4.66
CA CYS A 94 6.06 -14.23 3.63
C CYS A 94 5.22 -13.59 2.51
N ALA A 95 4.38 -12.61 2.84
CA ALA A 95 3.60 -11.83 1.88
C ALA A 95 4.45 -11.05 0.84
N PHE A 96 5.76 -10.93 1.05
CA PHE A 96 6.69 -10.24 0.16
C PHE A 96 7.60 -11.19 -0.64
N SER A 97 7.52 -12.51 -0.43
CA SER A 97 8.37 -13.47 -1.15
C SER A 97 7.94 -13.63 -2.61
N PRO A 98 8.86 -13.66 -3.59
CA PRO A 98 8.57 -14.21 -4.90
C PRO A 98 8.24 -15.71 -4.76
N HIS A 99 7.24 -16.18 -5.51
CA HIS A 99 6.90 -17.60 -5.64
C HIS A 99 7.91 -18.34 -6.51
#